data_AF-A0A941IK22-F1
#
_entry.id   AF-A0A941IK22-F1
#
_cell.length_a   1.000
_cell.length_b   1.000
_cell.length_c   1.000
_cell.angle_alpha   90.00
_cell.angle_beta   90.00
_cell.angle_gamma   90.00
#
_symmetry.space_group_name_H-M   'P 1'
#
loop_
_entity.id
_entity.type
_entity.pdbx_description
1 polymer ?
#
loop_
_entity_poly.entity_id
_entity_poly.type
_entity_poly.pdbx_seq_one_letter_code
_entity_poly.pdbx_strand_id
1 'polypeptide(L)'
;MSAREEERWVKAMLARLDSRERRSRPGEAELAARARELSVKYLGGRAVPVSVRWVSNQGARWGSCTPVDASIRLSDRLRGMPDFVIDYVLLHELAHLIEPNHGAGFWRLLQDFPKLERARGFLDGFAAAGAAAAGREDSAAEGTDADDDDVEGASDVDEPGEFDGGAEPEFSA
;
A
#
# COMPACT_ATOMS: atom_id res chain seq x y z
N MET A 1 30.28 -8.06 28.31
CA MET A 1 29.04 -7.26 28.40
C MET A 1 28.53 -7.40 29.82
N SER A 2 28.34 -6.29 30.54
CA SER A 2 27.82 -6.30 31.91
C SER A 2 26.30 -6.50 31.90
N ALA A 3 25.76 -7.14 32.93
CA ALA A 3 24.31 -7.35 33.09
C ALA A 3 23.50 -6.03 32.99
N ARG A 4 24.09 -4.91 33.43
CA ARG A 4 23.47 -3.56 33.31
C ARG A 4 23.43 -3.02 31.89
N GLU A 5 24.39 -3.42 31.04
CA GLU A 5 24.41 -3.03 29.63
C GLU A 5 23.35 -3.82 28.86
N GLU A 6 23.25 -5.12 29.12
CA GLU A 6 22.24 -6.00 28.55
C GLU A 6 20.81 -5.54 28.87
N GLU A 7 20.54 -5.23 30.14
CA GLU A 7 19.23 -4.74 30.59
C GLU A 7 18.81 -3.43 29.90
N ARG A 8 19.78 -2.54 29.65
CA ARG A 8 19.57 -1.28 28.94
C ARG A 8 19.26 -1.50 27.44
N TRP A 9 19.90 -2.48 26.81
CA TRP A 9 19.62 -2.87 25.42
C TRP A 9 18.26 -3.55 25.28
N VAL A 10 17.93 -4.47 26.20
CA VAL A 10 16.61 -5.12 26.24
C VAL A 10 15.51 -4.09 26.42
N LYS A 11 15.66 -3.14 27.35
CA LYS A 11 14.69 -2.05 27.55
C LYS A 11 14.56 -1.16 26.32
N ALA A 12 15.66 -0.85 25.62
CA ALA A 12 15.62 -0.07 24.38
C ALA A 12 14.98 -0.84 23.22
N MET A 13 15.18 -2.15 23.15
CA MET A 13 14.57 -3.04 22.15
C MET A 13 13.07 -3.20 22.38
N LEU A 14 12.66 -3.42 23.64
CA LEU A 14 11.26 -3.47 24.04
C LEU A 14 10.57 -2.14 23.82
N ALA A 15 11.21 -1.00 24.13
CA ALA A 15 10.67 0.32 23.81
C ALA A 15 10.52 0.52 22.28
N ARG A 16 11.40 -0.07 21.47
CA ARG A 16 11.30 -0.07 19.99
C ARG A 16 10.15 -0.93 19.47
N LEU A 17 9.87 -2.07 20.11
CA LEU A 17 8.75 -2.96 19.79
C LEU A 17 7.42 -2.36 20.25
N ASP A 18 7.38 -1.82 21.46
CA ASP A 18 6.23 -1.11 22.03
C ASP A 18 5.95 0.19 21.25
N SER A 19 6.96 0.91 20.77
CA SER A 19 6.79 2.02 19.81
C SER A 19 6.29 1.57 18.43
N ARG A 20 6.50 0.30 18.05
CA ARG A 20 5.95 -0.29 16.82
C ARG A 20 4.49 -0.73 17.03
N GLU A 21 4.13 -1.23 18.20
CA GLU A 21 2.75 -1.62 18.58
C GLU A 21 1.87 -0.42 18.95
N ARG A 22 2.42 0.61 19.60
CA ARG A 22 1.74 1.86 19.99
C ARG A 22 1.81 2.95 18.92
N ARG A 23 1.93 2.61 17.63
CA ARG A 23 1.59 3.61 16.59
C ARG A 23 0.12 3.93 16.74
N SER A 24 -0.17 5.04 17.43
CA SER A 24 -1.51 5.59 17.57
C SER A 24 -2.14 5.58 16.18
N ARG A 25 -3.32 4.95 16.06
CA ARG A 25 -4.09 4.95 14.83
C ARG A 25 -4.54 6.38 14.60
N PRO A 26 -4.03 7.09 13.57
CA PRO A 26 -4.32 8.51 13.44
C PRO A 26 -5.84 8.72 13.34
N GLY A 27 -6.39 9.62 14.13
CA GLY A 27 -7.78 10.07 13.97
C GLY A 27 -7.96 10.84 12.65
N GLU A 28 -9.21 11.13 12.28
CA GLU A 28 -9.49 11.90 11.04
C GLU A 28 -8.88 13.32 11.10
N ALA A 29 -8.93 13.97 12.26
CA ALA A 29 -8.31 15.28 12.46
C ALA A 29 -6.78 15.25 12.28
N GLU A 30 -6.13 14.19 12.76
CA GLU A 30 -4.68 13.99 12.62
C GLU A 30 -4.32 13.68 11.17
N LEU A 31 -5.11 12.85 10.48
CA LEU A 31 -4.95 12.61 9.05
C LEU A 31 -5.08 13.89 8.23
N ALA A 32 -6.10 14.71 8.52
CA ALA A 32 -6.30 15.98 7.81
C ALA A 32 -5.15 16.96 8.07
N ALA A 33 -4.63 17.03 9.30
CA ALA A 33 -3.45 17.83 9.62
C ALA A 33 -2.22 17.34 8.84
N ARG A 34 -1.98 16.03 8.86
CA ARG A 34 -0.86 15.38 8.17
C ARG A 34 -0.93 15.58 6.66
N ALA A 35 -2.13 15.49 6.06
CA ALA A 35 -2.33 15.77 4.63
C ALA A 35 -1.98 17.22 4.27
N ARG A 36 -2.38 18.20 5.10
CA ARG A 36 -1.99 19.61 4.91
C ARG A 36 -0.48 19.80 5.00
N GLU A 37 0.18 19.18 5.97
CA GLU A 37 1.64 19.23 6.11
C GLU A 37 2.36 18.68 4.87
N LEU A 38 1.93 17.51 4.38
CA LEU A 38 2.47 16.90 3.17
C LEU A 38 2.25 17.78 1.95
N SER A 39 1.06 18.36 1.80
CA SER A 39 0.75 19.28 0.70
C SER A 39 1.65 20.51 0.71
N VAL A 40 1.82 21.15 1.87
CA VAL A 40 2.74 22.30 2.01
C VAL A 40 4.17 21.90 1.64
N LYS A 41 4.63 20.76 2.17
CA LYS A 41 6.01 20.32 2.04
C LYS A 41 6.39 19.87 0.63
N TYR A 42 5.51 19.13 -0.05
CA TYR A 42 5.84 18.46 -1.31
C TYR A 42 5.09 19.03 -2.51
N LEU A 43 3.93 19.65 -2.29
CA LEU A 43 3.06 20.15 -3.37
C LEU A 43 2.94 21.68 -3.40
N GLY A 44 3.65 22.38 -2.50
CA GLY A 44 3.61 23.84 -2.36
C GLY A 44 2.27 24.35 -1.84
N GLY A 45 1.51 23.52 -1.11
CA GLY A 45 0.20 23.87 -0.54
C GLY A 45 -0.94 23.92 -1.54
N ARG A 46 -0.73 23.49 -2.80
CA ARG A 46 -1.75 23.56 -3.86
C ARG A 46 -2.86 22.52 -3.73
N ALA A 47 -2.60 21.41 -3.04
CA ALA A 47 -3.57 20.34 -2.82
C ALA A 47 -4.17 20.46 -1.41
N VAL A 48 -5.39 20.98 -1.27
CA VAL A 48 -6.04 21.15 0.04
C VAL A 48 -7.28 20.27 0.11
N PRO A 49 -7.24 19.15 0.88
CA PRO A 49 -8.41 18.29 1.00
C PRO A 49 -9.45 18.92 1.91
N VAL A 50 -10.72 18.78 1.54
CA VAL A 50 -11.88 19.16 2.38
C VAL A 50 -12.06 18.14 3.50
N SER A 51 -11.86 16.85 3.22
CA SER A 51 -11.94 15.80 4.23
C SER A 51 -10.92 14.69 3.96
N VAL A 52 -10.46 14.07 5.04
CA VAL A 52 -9.60 12.88 4.99
C VAL A 52 -10.11 11.90 6.03
N ARG A 53 -10.54 10.70 5.61
CA ARG A 53 -11.14 9.71 6.51
C ARG A 53 -10.66 8.30 6.25
N TRP A 54 -10.80 7.46 7.26
CA TRP A 54 -10.62 6.02 7.13
C TRP A 54 -11.90 5.35 6.63
N VAL A 55 -11.77 4.31 5.82
CA VAL A 55 -12.90 3.50 5.34
C VAL A 55 -12.51 2.02 5.22
N SER A 56 -13.46 1.13 5.43
CA SER A 56 -13.28 -0.33 5.36
C SER A 56 -13.64 -0.93 4.00
N ASN A 57 -14.22 -0.14 3.09
CA ASN A 57 -14.80 -0.60 1.83
C ASN A 57 -14.02 -0.14 0.59
N GLN A 58 -12.68 -0.18 0.62
CA GLN A 58 -11.82 0.15 -0.52
C GLN A 58 -11.44 -1.07 -1.39
N GLY A 59 -11.82 -2.30 -0.98
CA GLY A 59 -11.46 -3.50 -1.72
C GLY A 59 -9.94 -3.67 -1.79
N ALA A 60 -9.37 -3.70 -3.00
CA ALA A 60 -7.92 -3.78 -3.23
C ALA A 60 -7.19 -2.44 -3.10
N ARG A 61 -7.90 -1.31 -3.16
CA ARG A 61 -7.35 0.06 -3.16
C ARG A 61 -6.82 0.47 -1.78
N TRP A 62 -5.69 1.17 -1.75
CA TRP A 62 -5.09 1.72 -0.53
C TRP A 62 -5.68 3.08 -0.15
N GLY A 63 -6.12 3.85 -1.14
CA GLY A 63 -6.70 5.17 -1.01
C GLY A 63 -7.72 5.47 -2.11
N SER A 64 -8.29 6.66 -2.08
CA SER A 64 -9.01 7.23 -3.23
C SER A 64 -9.24 8.71 -2.97
N CYS A 65 -9.21 9.49 -4.03
CA CYS A 65 -9.53 10.90 -4.03
C CYS A 65 -10.75 11.16 -4.92
N THR A 66 -11.66 12.04 -4.48
CA THR A 66 -12.71 12.60 -5.33
C THR A 66 -12.38 14.08 -5.57
N PRO A 67 -11.81 14.44 -6.74
CA PRO A 67 -11.31 15.79 -6.96
C PRO A 67 -12.39 16.88 -6.88
N VAL A 68 -13.63 16.56 -7.29
CA VAL A 68 -14.74 17.53 -7.33
C VAL A 68 -15.12 18.09 -5.94
N ASP A 69 -15.01 17.28 -4.90
CA ASP A 69 -15.30 17.68 -3.51
C ASP A 69 -14.06 17.70 -2.61
N ALA A 70 -12.88 17.45 -3.21
CA ALA A 70 -11.59 17.32 -2.54
C ALA A 70 -11.63 16.37 -1.32
N SER A 71 -12.40 15.29 -1.40
CA SER A 71 -12.45 14.27 -0.36
C SER A 71 -11.43 13.15 -0.60
N ILE A 72 -10.74 12.75 0.47
CA ILE A 72 -9.77 11.65 0.47
C ILE A 72 -10.23 10.56 1.43
N ARG A 73 -10.15 9.31 0.97
CA ARG A 73 -10.53 8.12 1.73
C ARG A 73 -9.37 7.13 1.75
N LEU A 74 -8.86 6.83 2.94
CA LEU A 74 -7.81 5.82 3.13
C LEU A 74 -8.40 4.48 3.57
N SER A 75 -7.87 3.39 3.04
CA SER A 75 -8.23 2.04 3.51
C SER A 75 -7.77 1.84 4.96
N ASP A 76 -8.66 1.33 5.80
CA ASP A 76 -8.34 0.95 7.18
C ASP A 76 -7.28 -0.16 7.29
N ARG A 77 -7.01 -0.90 6.21
CA ARG A 77 -5.90 -1.85 6.09
C ARG A 77 -4.53 -1.19 6.28
N LEU A 78 -4.41 0.12 6.03
CA LEU A 78 -3.20 0.89 6.31
C LEU A 78 -2.98 1.14 7.82
N ARG A 79 -3.99 0.92 8.68
CA ARG A 79 -3.85 1.15 10.12
C ARG A 79 -2.84 0.18 10.71
N GLY A 80 -1.80 0.73 11.33
CA GLY A 80 -0.70 -0.05 11.91
C GLY A 80 0.48 -0.23 10.94
N MET A 81 0.33 0.14 9.67
CA MET A 81 1.46 0.24 8.76
C MET A 81 2.41 1.37 9.19
N PRO A 82 3.68 1.33 8.76
CA PRO A 82 4.62 2.41 9.05
C PRO A 82 4.13 3.77 8.54
N ASP A 83 4.38 4.82 9.31
CA ASP A 83 4.06 6.22 8.96
C ASP A 83 4.41 6.62 7.52
N PHE A 84 5.58 6.20 7.03
CA PHE A 84 6.02 6.56 5.68
C PHE A 84 5.14 5.94 4.57
N VAL A 85 4.45 4.85 4.87
CA VAL A 85 3.49 4.21 3.95
C VAL A 85 2.21 5.02 3.94
N ILE A 86 1.70 5.40 5.11
CA ILE A 86 0.51 6.26 5.24
C ILE A 86 0.77 7.62 4.57
N ASP A 87 1.95 8.21 4.79
CA ASP A 87 2.37 9.47 4.16
C ASP A 87 2.40 9.38 2.64
N TYR A 88 2.92 8.27 2.12
CA TYR A 88 2.96 8.03 0.68
C TYR A 88 1.55 7.97 0.09
N VAL A 89 0.65 7.16 0.68
CA VAL A 89 -0.73 7.05 0.17
C VAL A 89 -1.46 8.39 0.29
N LEU A 90 -1.31 9.12 1.40
CA LEU A 90 -1.86 10.49 1.52
C LEU A 90 -1.34 11.43 0.44
N LEU A 91 -0.03 11.45 0.21
CA LEU A 91 0.58 12.32 -0.80
C LEU A 91 0.14 11.93 -2.21
N HIS A 92 -0.04 10.63 -2.46
CA HIS A 92 -0.60 10.10 -3.70
C HIS A 92 -2.02 10.62 -3.95
N GLU A 93 -2.92 10.52 -2.96
CA GLU A 93 -4.28 11.04 -3.10
C GLU A 93 -4.32 12.57 -3.23
N LEU A 94 -3.41 13.29 -2.55
CA LEU A 94 -3.26 14.73 -2.72
C LEU A 94 -2.79 15.10 -4.13
N ALA A 95 -1.91 14.31 -4.74
CA ALA A 95 -1.45 14.55 -6.10
C ALA A 95 -2.60 14.44 -7.11
N HIS A 96 -3.58 13.57 -6.89
CA HIS A 96 -4.81 13.47 -7.71
C HIS A 96 -5.68 14.73 -7.71
N LEU A 97 -5.53 15.62 -6.72
CA LEU A 97 -6.18 16.94 -6.73
C LEU A 97 -5.56 17.90 -7.74
N ILE A 98 -4.33 17.63 -8.19
CA ILE A 98 -3.57 18.48 -9.12
C ILE A 98 -3.48 17.83 -10.50
N GLU A 99 -3.16 16.54 -10.54
CA GLU A 99 -2.99 15.74 -11.74
C GLU A 99 -3.81 14.46 -11.61
N PRO A 100 -4.96 14.32 -12.30
CA PRO A 100 -5.88 13.19 -12.12
C PRO A 100 -5.35 11.82 -12.57
N ASN A 101 -4.36 11.80 -13.45
CA ASN A 101 -3.84 10.58 -14.06
C ASN A 101 -2.37 10.37 -13.69
N HIS A 102 -1.91 9.12 -13.59
CA HIS A 102 -0.54 8.77 -13.19
C HIS A 102 0.53 8.99 -14.27
N GLY A 103 0.41 10.04 -15.08
CA GLY A 103 1.40 10.41 -16.09
C GLY A 103 2.67 11.03 -15.51
N ALA A 104 3.58 11.46 -16.39
CA ALA A 104 4.84 12.10 -15.98
C ALA A 104 4.64 13.32 -15.06
N GLY A 105 3.56 14.08 -15.27
CA GLY A 105 3.17 15.20 -14.42
C GLY A 105 2.93 14.80 -12.97
N PHE A 106 2.23 13.67 -12.77
CA PHE A 106 1.90 13.12 -11.46
C PHE A 106 3.15 12.63 -10.74
N TRP A 107 3.99 11.84 -11.41
CA TRP A 107 5.21 11.31 -10.78
C TRP A 107 6.20 12.41 -10.40
N ARG A 108 6.25 13.50 -11.17
CA ARG A 108 7.02 14.68 -10.81
C ARG A 108 6.54 15.34 -9.51
N LEU A 109 5.25 15.25 -9.16
CA LEU A 109 4.74 15.74 -7.87
C LEU A 109 5.22 14.89 -6.68
N LEU A 110 5.51 13.61 -6.91
CA LEU A 110 5.91 12.67 -5.87
C LEU A 110 7.43 12.50 -5.73
N GLN A 111 8.21 12.90 -6.75
CA GLN A 111 9.64 12.62 -6.86
C GLN A 111 10.48 13.08 -5.64
N ASP A 112 10.05 14.16 -4.97
CA ASP A 112 10.78 14.73 -3.84
C ASP A 112 10.45 14.02 -2.51
N PHE A 113 9.53 13.05 -2.52
CA PHE A 113 9.20 12.26 -1.34
C PHE A 113 10.32 11.22 -1.06
N PRO A 114 11.10 11.36 0.05
CA PRO A 114 12.35 10.60 0.22
C PRO A 114 12.19 9.08 0.38
N LYS A 115 10.96 8.60 0.60
CA LYS A 115 10.65 7.18 0.86
C LYS A 115 9.71 6.59 -0.18
N LEU A 116 9.60 7.23 -1.36
CA LEU A 116 8.70 6.84 -2.43
C LEU A 116 8.83 5.36 -2.80
N GLU A 117 10.00 4.93 -3.28
CA GLU A 117 10.24 3.55 -3.70
C GLU A 117 10.06 2.55 -2.56
N ARG A 118 10.48 2.93 -1.35
CA ARG A 118 10.32 2.09 -0.16
C ARG A 118 8.85 1.89 0.21
N ALA A 119 8.01 2.92 0.07
CA ALA A 119 6.59 2.83 0.36
C ALA A 119 5.86 1.97 -0.67
N ARG A 120 6.16 2.15 -1.97
CA ARG A 120 5.64 1.33 -3.07
C ARG A 120 5.97 -0.16 -2.83
N GLY A 121 7.25 -0.50 -2.69
CA GLY A 121 7.65 -1.89 -2.45
C GLY A 121 7.07 -2.51 -1.17
N PHE A 122 6.81 -1.71 -0.13
CA PHE A 122 6.12 -2.20 1.07
C PHE A 122 4.66 -2.61 0.76
N LEU A 123 3.93 -1.76 0.04
CA LEU A 123 2.53 -2.01 -0.31
C LEU A 123 2.42 -3.21 -1.25
N ASP A 124 3.33 -3.35 -2.20
CA ASP A 124 3.37 -4.46 -3.15
C ASP A 124 3.62 -5.78 -2.43
N GLY A 125 4.62 -5.81 -1.55
CA GLY A 125 4.92 -6.99 -0.74
C GLY A 125 3.77 -7.37 0.20
N PHE A 126 3.10 -6.37 0.79
CA PHE A 126 1.94 -6.62 1.65
C PHE A 126 0.75 -7.17 0.85
N ALA A 127 0.47 -6.62 -0.32
CA ALA A 127 -0.59 -7.09 -1.20
C ALA A 127 -0.32 -8.53 -1.68
N ALA A 128 0.90 -8.83 -2.11
CA ALA A 128 1.30 -10.16 -2.55
C ALA A 128 1.22 -11.21 -1.42
N ALA A 129 1.66 -10.85 -0.20
CA ALA A 129 1.55 -11.73 0.96
C ALA A 129 0.09 -12.01 1.34
N GLY A 130 -0.78 -11.01 1.27
CA GLY A 130 -2.21 -11.18 1.49
C GLY A 130 -2.87 -12.11 0.47
N ALA A 131 -2.55 -11.94 -0.81
CA ALA A 131 -3.03 -12.82 -1.88
C ALA A 131 -2.55 -14.27 -1.71
N ALA A 132 -1.26 -14.45 -1.36
CA ALA A 132 -0.69 -15.78 -1.13
C ALA A 132 -1.30 -16.47 0.10
N ALA A 133 -1.68 -15.73 1.15
CA ALA A 133 -2.37 -16.28 2.30
C ALA A 133 -3.80 -16.73 1.96
N ALA A 134 -4.54 -15.93 1.20
CA ALA A 134 -5.89 -16.28 0.75
C ALA A 134 -5.90 -17.55 -0.13
N GLY A 135 -4.97 -17.68 -1.08
CA GLY A 135 -4.85 -18.88 -1.92
C GLY A 135 -4.43 -20.16 -1.16
N ARG A 136 -3.81 -20.04 0.01
CA ARG A 136 -3.51 -21.19 0.90
C ARG A 136 -4.73 -21.66 1.68
N GLU A 137 -5.68 -20.77 1.95
CA GLU A 137 -6.93 -21.12 2.63
C GLU A 137 -7.89 -21.83 1.66
N ASP A 138 -7.91 -21.42 0.39
CA ASP A 138 -8.70 -22.09 -0.67
C ASP A 138 -8.18 -23.50 -0.99
N SER A 139 -6.86 -23.74 -0.93
CA SER A 139 -6.26 -25.06 -1.22
C SER A 139 -6.33 -26.06 -0.06
N ALA A 140 -6.69 -25.62 1.15
CA ALA A 140 -6.91 -26.51 2.30
C ALA A 140 -8.32 -27.13 2.33
N ALA A 141 -9.20 -26.77 1.39
CA ALA A 141 -10.59 -27.24 1.31
C ALA A 141 -10.83 -28.37 0.28
N GLU A 142 -9.84 -28.78 -0.51
CA GLU A 142 -9.98 -29.88 -1.47
C GLU A 142 -9.16 -31.10 -1.02
N GLY A 143 -9.85 -32.04 -0.36
CA GLY A 143 -9.25 -33.28 0.12
C GLY A 143 -10.28 -34.35 0.45
N THR A 144 -11.02 -34.82 -0.56
CA THR A 144 -11.73 -36.12 -0.73
C THR A 144 -12.35 -36.05 -2.13
N ASP A 145 -12.29 -36.99 -3.07
CA ASP A 145 -11.90 -38.39 -3.11
C ASP A 145 -11.25 -38.67 -4.48
N ALA A 146 -10.44 -39.71 -4.53
CA ALA A 146 -9.92 -40.30 -5.75
C ALA A 146 -11.04 -40.91 -6.59
N ASP A 147 -10.98 -40.75 -7.91
CA ASP A 147 -11.30 -41.83 -8.85
C ASP A 147 -10.54 -41.62 -10.17
N ASP A 148 -9.87 -42.71 -10.55
CA ASP A 148 -9.20 -42.97 -11.83
C ASP A 148 -10.22 -42.90 -12.99
N ASP A 149 -9.82 -42.29 -14.12
CA ASP A 149 -9.99 -42.93 -15.43
C ASP A 149 -9.17 -42.21 -16.52
N ASP A 150 -8.46 -43.03 -17.30
CA ASP A 150 -7.67 -42.71 -18.50
C ASP A 150 -8.49 -42.02 -19.61
N VAL A 151 -7.84 -41.19 -20.44
CA VAL A 151 -7.94 -41.23 -21.92
C VAL A 151 -6.91 -40.28 -22.56
N GLU A 152 -6.19 -40.82 -23.55
CA GLU A 152 -5.20 -40.16 -24.40
C GLU A 152 -5.79 -39.19 -25.45
N GLY A 153 -5.01 -38.20 -25.89
CA GLY A 153 -5.36 -37.41 -27.09
C GLY A 153 -4.43 -36.23 -27.44
N ALA A 154 -3.39 -36.52 -28.21
CA ALA A 154 -2.79 -35.75 -29.33
C ALA A 154 -2.60 -34.21 -29.30
N SER A 155 -1.32 -33.82 -29.38
CA SER A 155 -0.66 -32.78 -30.20
C SER A 155 -1.43 -31.53 -30.68
N ASP A 156 -0.89 -30.34 -30.39
CA ASP A 156 -0.31 -29.45 -31.42
C ASP A 156 0.56 -28.35 -30.78
N VAL A 157 1.64 -28.00 -31.49
CA VAL A 157 2.72 -27.09 -31.10
C VAL A 157 2.35 -25.66 -31.52
N ASP A 158 2.36 -24.72 -30.58
CA ASP A 158 2.14 -23.28 -30.84
C ASP A 158 3.48 -22.51 -30.82
N GLU A 159 3.71 -21.70 -31.86
CA GLU A 159 4.88 -20.84 -32.07
C GLU A 159 4.95 -19.66 -31.07
N PRO A 160 6.14 -19.19 -30.65
CA PRO A 160 6.23 -18.03 -29.78
C PRO A 160 6.15 -16.72 -30.58
N GLY A 161 5.01 -16.03 -30.48
CA GLY A 161 4.85 -14.64 -30.88
C GLY A 161 5.55 -13.67 -29.92
N GLU A 162 6.22 -12.67 -30.49
CA GLU A 162 6.93 -11.57 -29.83
C GLU A 162 6.06 -10.84 -28.79
N PHE A 163 6.51 -10.76 -27.53
CA PHE A 163 5.90 -9.92 -26.51
C PHE A 163 6.58 -8.54 -26.50
N ASP A 164 5.92 -7.60 -27.17
CA ASP A 164 6.25 -6.17 -27.16
C ASP A 164 6.26 -5.62 -25.73
N GLY A 165 7.25 -4.78 -25.44
CA GLY A 165 7.39 -4.15 -24.14
C GLY A 165 6.37 -3.03 -23.95
N GLY A 166 5.69 -3.00 -22.81
CA GLY A 166 5.01 -1.78 -22.37
C GLY A 166 3.79 -2.01 -21.50
N ALA A 167 4.01 -1.97 -20.19
CA ALA A 167 3.20 -1.26 -19.18
C ALA A 167 3.56 -1.87 -17.81
N GLU A 168 4.23 -1.09 -16.96
CA GLU A 168 4.29 -1.45 -15.54
C GLU A 168 2.85 -1.50 -14.99
N PRO A 169 2.53 -2.45 -14.10
CA PRO A 169 1.17 -2.59 -13.59
C PRO A 169 0.73 -1.30 -12.90
N GLU A 170 -0.29 -0.66 -13.45
CA GLU A 170 -0.86 0.56 -12.88
C GLU A 170 -1.55 0.22 -11.56
N PHE A 171 -0.96 0.69 -10.46
CA PHE A 171 -1.54 0.61 -9.15
C PHE A 171 -2.76 1.53 -9.08
N SER A 172 -3.96 0.94 -9.10
CA SER A 172 -5.17 1.65 -8.73
C SER A 172 -5.07 1.98 -7.23
N ALA A 173 -4.74 3.24 -6.96
CA ALA A 173 -4.74 3.84 -5.63
C ALA A 173 -6.01 3.49 -4.90
#